data_AF-A0A3B8WM39-F1
#
_entry.id   AF-A0A3B8WM39-F1
#
_cell.length_a   1.000
_cell.length_b   1.000
_cell.length_c   1.000
_cell.angle_alpha   90.00
_cell.angle_beta   90.00
_cell.angle_gamma   90.00
#
_symmetry.space_group_name_H-M   'P 1'
#
loop_
_entity.id
_entity.type
_entity.pdbx_description
1 polymer ?
#
loop_
_entity_poly.entity_id
_entity_poly.type
_entity_poly.pdbx_seq_one_letter_code
_entity_poly.pdbx_strand_id
1 'polypeptide(L)' 'VPQEDPDTYAMLQKGDSIGVFQVESRAQINMLPRLKPETWYDLVIEVAIVRPGPIQGDMVHPYLRRKHGMEA' A
#
# COMPACT_ATOMS: atom_id res chain seq x y z
N VAL A 1 4.13 11.36 18.09
CA VAL A 1 3.63 9.98 17.84
C VAL A 1 4.83 9.15 17.41
N PRO A 2 4.93 7.86 17.76
CA PRO A 2 5.98 6.98 17.24
C PRO A 2 6.00 6.96 15.70
N GLN A 3 7.17 6.75 15.11
CA GLN A 3 7.33 6.75 13.65
C GLN A 3 6.74 5.50 12.99
N GLU A 4 6.85 4.37 13.68
CA GLU A 4 6.32 3.07 13.26
C GLU A 4 5.33 2.64 14.33
N ASP A 5 4.07 2.48 13.93
CA ASP A 5 2.97 2.10 14.83
C ASP A 5 2.28 0.84 14.28
N PRO A 6 2.49 -0.34 14.91
CA PRO A 6 1.94 -1.60 14.42
C PRO A 6 0.42 -1.61 14.31
N ASP A 7 -0.28 -0.90 15.20
CA ASP A 7 -1.74 -0.84 15.18
C ASP A 7 -2.26 -0.05 13.97
N THR A 8 -1.61 1.07 13.63
CA THR A 8 -1.87 1.81 12.39
C THR A 8 -1.66 0.94 11.16
N TYR A 9 -0.56 0.18 11.11
CA TYR A 9 -0.33 -0.73 9.98
C TYR A 9 -1.37 -1.85 9.94
N ALA A 10 -1.71 -2.47 11.06
CA ALA A 10 -2.72 -3.52 11.13
C ALA A 10 -4.11 -3.03 10.69
N MET A 11 -4.48 -1.78 11.02
CA MET A 11 -5.70 -1.13 10.51
C MET A 11 -5.64 -0.95 8.99
N LEU A 12 -4.54 -0.38 8.47
CA LEU A 12 -4.37 -0.16 7.04
C LEU A 12 -4.35 -1.49 6.25
N GLN A 13 -3.72 -2.53 6.78
CA GLN A 13 -3.70 -3.87 6.18
C GLN A 13 -5.09 -4.50 6.02
N LYS A 14 -6.09 -4.04 6.78
CA LYS A 14 -7.50 -4.46 6.61
C LYS A 14 -8.26 -3.63 5.58
N GLY A 15 -7.67 -2.53 5.10
CA GLY A 15 -8.33 -1.56 4.24
C GLY A 15 -9.19 -0.55 5.01
N ASP A 16 -9.04 -0.49 6.35
CA ASP A 16 -9.79 0.41 7.22
C ASP A 16 -9.21 1.84 7.15
N SER A 17 -9.30 2.48 5.99
CA SER A 17 -8.62 3.75 5.70
C SER A 17 -9.54 4.91 5.29
N ILE A 18 -10.86 4.77 5.48
CA ILE A 18 -11.80 5.87 5.26
C ILE A 18 -11.46 7.03 6.21
N GLY A 19 -11.27 8.23 5.64
CA GLY A 19 -10.84 9.41 6.39
C GLY A 19 -9.33 9.49 6.65
N VAL A 20 -8.55 8.53 6.15
CA VAL A 20 -7.08 8.58 6.19
C VAL A 20 -6.57 9.23 4.90
N PHE A 21 -5.93 10.39 5.04
CA PHE A 21 -5.46 11.19 3.92
C PHE A 21 -4.59 10.38 2.93
N GLN A 22 -4.80 10.62 1.63
CA GLN A 22 -4.14 9.95 0.48
C GLN A 22 -4.49 8.48 0.25
N VAL A 23 -4.98 7.76 1.26
CA VAL A 23 -5.19 6.30 1.19
C VAL A 23 -6.65 5.88 1.40
N GLU A 24 -7.61 6.80 1.25
CA GLU A 24 -9.04 6.58 1.46
C GLU A 24 -9.84 6.22 0.19
N SER A 25 -9.26 6.35 -1.00
CA SER A 25 -9.99 6.06 -2.24
C SER A 25 -10.22 4.56 -2.41
N ARG A 26 -11.23 4.17 -3.22
CA ARG A 26 -11.50 2.74 -3.52
C ARG A 26 -10.28 1.99 -4.06
N ALA A 27 -9.43 2.63 -4.85
CA ALA A 27 -8.24 1.99 -5.39
C ALA A 27 -7.21 1.72 -4.28
N GLN A 28 -7.04 2.68 -3.37
CA GLN A 28 -6.14 2.60 -2.22
C GLN A 28 -6.61 1.57 -1.19
N ILE A 29 -7.88 1.63 -0.79
CA ILE A 29 -8.52 0.66 0.12
C ILE A 29 -8.32 -0.77 -0.36
N ASN A 30 -8.45 -1.03 -1.66
CA ASN A 30 -8.26 -2.37 -2.23
C ASN A 30 -6.78 -2.77 -2.36
N MET A 31 -5.87 -1.80 -2.39
CA MET A 31 -4.44 -2.02 -2.52
C MET A 31 -3.79 -2.33 -1.17
N LEU A 32 -4.19 -1.65 -0.09
CA LEU A 32 -3.55 -1.81 1.22
C LEU A 32 -3.51 -3.26 1.73
N PRO A 33 -4.58 -4.09 1.64
CA PRO A 33 -4.52 -5.49 2.04
C PRO A 33 -3.61 -6.36 1.18
N ARG A 34 -3.35 -5.94 -0.06
CA ARG A 34 -2.44 -6.62 -0.99
C ARG A 34 -1.00 -6.19 -0.75
N LEU A 35 -0.77 -4.91 -0.50
CA LEU A 35 0.54 -4.34 -0.24
C LEU A 35 1.08 -4.76 1.13
N LYS A 36 0.20 -4.89 2.13
CA LYS A 36 0.54 -5.16 3.53
C LYS A 36 1.67 -4.24 4.06
N PRO A 37 1.41 -2.94 4.27
CA PRO A 37 2.45 -2.04 4.77
C PRO A 37 2.90 -2.46 6.18
N GLU A 38 4.21 -2.50 6.41
CA GLU A 38 4.85 -2.79 7.71
C GLU A 38 5.87 -1.72 8.09
N THR A 39 6.12 -0.77 7.17
CA THR A 39 7.05 0.34 7.34
C THR A 39 6.47 1.63 6.79
N TRP A 40 6.97 2.78 7.24
CA TRP A 40 6.67 4.06 6.60
C TRP A 40 6.94 4.06 5.08
N TYR A 41 8.01 3.40 4.64
CA TYR A 41 8.39 3.35 3.23
C TYR A 41 7.34 2.64 2.37
N ASP A 42 6.63 1.65 2.92
CA ASP A 42 5.53 1.00 2.20
C ASP A 42 4.40 1.97 1.86
N LEU A 43 4.09 2.92 2.74
CA LEU A 43 3.05 3.93 2.48
C LEU A 43 3.47 4.91 1.39
N VAL A 44 4.76 5.24 1.32
CA VAL A 44 5.31 6.04 0.21
C VAL A 44 5.10 5.31 -1.12
N ILE A 45 5.33 4.00 -1.15
CA ILE A 45 5.11 3.19 -2.35
C ILE A 45 3.63 3.06 -2.68
N GLU A 46 2.76 2.85 -1.69
CA GLU A 46 1.31 2.77 -1.88
C GLU A 46 0.79 3.97 -2.69
N VAL A 47 1.13 5.18 -2.24
CA VAL A 47 0.68 6.43 -2.84
C VAL A 47 1.31 6.64 -4.23
N ALA A 48 2.52 6.13 -4.46
CA ALA A 48 3.22 6.24 -5.73
C ALA A 48 2.69 5.26 -6.79
N ILE A 49 2.37 4.02 -6.39
CA ILE A 49 2.07 2.92 -7.30
C ILE A 49 0.60 2.90 -7.73
N VAL A 50 -0.31 3.42 -6.91
CA VAL A 50 -1.73 3.55 -7.25
C VAL A 50 -1.96 4.87 -8.01
N ARG A 51 -1.38 4.94 -9.22
CA ARG A 51 -1.49 6.08 -10.14
C ARG A 51 -1.66 5.58 -11.58
N PRO A 52 -2.27 6.38 -12.48
CA PRO A 52 -2.52 5.94 -13.85
C PRO A 52 -1.29 5.40 -14.58
N GLY A 53 -0.14 6.08 -14.47
CA GLY A 53 1.10 5.66 -15.13
C GLY A 53 1.57 4.25 -14.71
N PRO A 54 1.87 4.01 -13.42
CA PRO A 54 2.28 2.68 -12.95
C PRO A 54 1.23 1.58 -13.17
N ILE A 55 -0.06 1.90 -13.09
CA ILE A 55 -1.13 0.93 -13.37
C ILE A 55 -1.14 0.54 -14.86
N GLN A 56 -1.08 1.52 -15.76
CA GLN A 56 -1.05 1.28 -17.20
C GLN A 56 0.26 0.61 -17.66
N GLY A 57 1.36 0.87 -16.96
CA GLY A 57 2.65 0.24 -17.18
C GLY A 57 2.83 -1.14 -16.54
N ASP A 58 1.76 -1.74 -16.00
CA ASP A 58 1.77 -3.05 -15.31
C ASP A 58 2.85 -3.17 -14.21
N MET A 59 3.12 -2.07 -13.50
CA MET A 59 4.16 -2.04 -12.45
C MET A 59 3.66 -2.56 -11.10
N VAL A 60 2.35 -2.55 -10.88
CA VAL A 60 1.71 -2.92 -9.60
C VAL A 60 1.95 -4.40 -9.25
N HIS A 61 1.68 -5.30 -10.20
CA HIS A 61 1.78 -6.74 -9.96
C HIS A 61 3.23 -7.22 -9.73
N PRO A 62 4.22 -6.84 -10.57
CA PRO A 62 5.62 -7.16 -10.30
C PRO A 62 6.12 -6.66 -8.96
N TYR A 63 5.76 -5.42 -8.58
CA TYR A 63 6.17 -4.88 -7.28
C TYR A 63 5.62 -5.72 -6.12
N LEU A 64 4.32 -6.04 -6.14
CA LEU A 64 3.72 -6.89 -5.11
C LEU A 64 4.37 -8.28 -5.05
N ARG A 65 4.68 -8.88 -6.20
CA ARG A 65 5.38 -10.18 -6.22
C ARG A 65 6.74 -10.11 -5.56
N ARG A 66 7.56 -9.10 -5.89
CA ARG A 66 8.87 -8.92 -5.25
C ARG A 66 8.75 -8.63 -3.76
N LYS A 67 7.82 -7.76 -3.36
CA LYS A 67 7.57 -7.48 -1.93
C LYS A 67 7.26 -8.76 -1.14
N HIS A 68 6.47 -9.65 -1.71
CA HIS A 68 6.09 -10.92 -1.07
C HIS A 68 7.08 -12.06 -1.33
N GLY A 69 8.26 -11.79 -1.89
CA GLY A 69 9.27 -12.80 -2.18
C GLY A 69 8.85 -13.83 -3.25
N MET A 70 7.85 -13.51 -4.07
CA MET A 70 7.35 -14.36 -5.15
C MET A 70 8.10 -14.16 -6.48
N GLU A 71 8.94 -13.12 -6.57
CA GLU A 71 9.77 -12.77 -7.74
C GLU A 71 11.08 -12.15 -7.25
N ALA A 72 12.18 -12.37 -7.97
CA ALA A 72 13.51 -11.81 -7.68
C ALA A 72 13.71 -10.42 -8.32
#